data_AF-A0A143Z6Y9-F1
#
_entry.id   AF-A0A143Z6Y9-F1
#
_cell.length_a   1.000
_cell.length_b   1.000
_cell.length_c   1.000
_cell.angle_alpha   90.00
_cell.angle_beta   90.00
_cell.angle_gamma   90.00
#
_symmetry.space_group_name_H-M   'P 1'
#
loop_
_entity.id
_entity.type
_entity.pdbx_description
1 polymer ?
#
loop_
_entity_poly.entity_id
_entity_poly.type
_entity_poly.pdbx_seq_one_letter_code
_entity_poly.pdbx_strand_id
1 'polypeptide(L)'
;MATLYENTLNFNKKMTVTNTGGNLSTDAGLVLVKEFLYSIGFEQLMEKELHFQDSRLLPTHSNETILEQLIFQLIAGYDTDASANILRHDPFFQQMLEKSTLASQPSLS
;
A
#
# COMPACT_ATOMS: atom_id res chain seq x y z
N MET A 1 -33.16 -12.42 6.78
CA MET A 1 -32.27 -12.28 5.61
C MET A 1 -31.18 -11.32 6.04
N ALA A 2 -30.00 -11.83 6.40
CA ALA A 2 -28.93 -10.98 6.93
C ALA A 2 -28.40 -10.13 5.78
N THR A 3 -28.53 -8.82 5.89
CA THR A 3 -27.91 -7.86 4.99
C THR A 3 -26.41 -8.11 5.02
N LEU A 4 -25.87 -8.50 3.87
CA LEU A 4 -24.45 -8.72 3.67
C LEU A 4 -23.72 -7.39 3.87
N TYR A 5 -22.85 -7.31 4.89
CA TYR A 5 -22.09 -6.09 5.18
C TYR A 5 -21.04 -5.86 4.07
N GLU A 6 -21.23 -4.79 3.32
CA GLU A 6 -20.26 -4.23 2.38
C GLU A 6 -19.82 -2.87 2.90
N ASN A 7 -18.52 -2.69 3.10
CA ASN A 7 -17.94 -1.43 3.56
C ASN A 7 -16.97 -0.90 2.50
N THR A 8 -17.20 0.32 2.03
CA THR A 8 -16.27 1.04 1.16
C THR A 8 -15.15 1.64 1.99
N LEU A 9 -13.90 1.51 1.52
CA LEU A 9 -12.73 2.03 2.21
C LEU A 9 -12.62 3.55 2.03
N ASN A 10 -12.05 4.25 3.03
CA ASN A 10 -11.88 5.70 2.94
C ASN A 10 -10.65 6.09 2.14
N PHE A 11 -9.55 5.34 2.25
CA PHE A 11 -8.35 5.63 1.48
C PHE A 11 -8.56 5.41 -0.02
N ASN A 12 -9.30 4.39 -0.42
CA ASN A 12 -9.59 4.11 -1.83
C ASN A 12 -11.05 3.70 -2.03
N LYS A 13 -11.86 4.62 -2.58
CA LYS A 13 -13.30 4.42 -2.83
C LYS A 13 -13.63 3.39 -3.91
N LYS A 14 -12.63 2.92 -4.67
CA LYS A 14 -12.79 1.84 -5.67
C LYS A 14 -12.74 0.45 -5.02
N MET A 15 -12.33 0.37 -3.76
CA MET A 15 -12.24 -0.88 -3.01
C MET A 15 -13.38 -1.01 -2.02
N THR A 16 -13.99 -2.20 -1.98
CA THR A 16 -14.99 -2.57 -0.99
C THR A 16 -14.62 -3.89 -0.31
N VAL A 17 -14.86 -3.95 1.00
CA VAL A 17 -14.68 -5.18 1.80
C VAL A 17 -16.05 -5.83 1.94
N THR A 18 -16.15 -7.09 1.51
CA THR A 18 -17.40 -7.86 1.51
C THR A 18 -17.18 -9.24 2.12
N ASN A 19 -18.27 -9.87 2.57
CA ASN A 19 -18.26 -11.26 3.07
C ASN A 19 -18.85 -12.25 2.04
N THR A 20 -18.74 -11.96 0.73
CA THR A 20 -19.31 -12.81 -0.34
C THR A 20 -18.36 -13.87 -0.85
N GLY A 21 -17.08 -13.82 -0.46
CA GLY A 21 -16.04 -14.67 -1.03
C GLY A 21 -15.70 -14.30 -2.48
N GLY A 22 -15.77 -13.02 -2.85
CA GLY A 22 -15.36 -12.50 -4.16
C GLY A 22 -13.85 -12.59 -4.41
N ASN A 23 -13.21 -11.50 -4.84
CA ASN A 23 -11.76 -11.50 -5.00
C ASN A 23 -11.08 -11.63 -3.63
N LEU A 24 -10.25 -12.66 -3.49
CA LEU A 24 -9.52 -12.97 -2.26
C LEU A 24 -8.05 -12.62 -2.41
N SER A 25 -7.46 -12.10 -1.34
CA SER A 25 -6.02 -11.94 -1.17
C SER A 25 -5.62 -12.48 0.19
N THR A 26 -4.47 -13.15 0.27
CA THR A 26 -3.84 -13.55 1.55
C THR A 26 -3.50 -12.33 2.41
N ASP A 27 -3.27 -11.19 1.76
CA ASP A 27 -2.85 -9.94 2.36
C ASP A 27 -4.01 -8.97 2.60
N ALA A 28 -5.26 -9.40 2.40
CA ALA A 28 -6.45 -8.57 2.54
C ALA A 28 -6.55 -7.90 3.92
N GLY A 29 -5.94 -8.48 4.96
CA GLY A 29 -5.86 -7.89 6.30
C GLY A 29 -5.13 -6.54 6.34
N LEU A 30 -4.21 -6.27 5.41
CA LEU A 30 -3.47 -5.00 5.32
C LEU A 30 -4.38 -3.80 5.06
N VAL A 31 -5.58 -4.02 4.50
CA VAL A 31 -6.60 -2.98 4.33
C VAL A 31 -6.93 -2.30 5.65
N LEU A 32 -6.98 -3.05 6.76
CA LEU A 32 -7.27 -2.47 8.07
C LEU A 32 -6.15 -1.54 8.54
N VAL A 33 -4.90 -1.90 8.25
CA VAL A 33 -3.74 -1.06 8.55
C VAL A 33 -3.77 0.21 7.70
N LYS A 34 -4.01 0.09 6.38
CA LYS A 34 -4.09 1.23 5.46
C LYS A 34 -5.24 2.18 5.82
N GLU A 35 -6.41 1.64 6.17
CA GLU A 35 -7.56 2.43 6.61
C GLU A 35 -7.27 3.18 7.92
N PHE A 36 -6.58 2.54 8.87
CA PHE A 36 -6.14 3.19 10.11
C PHE A 36 -5.13 4.33 9.82
N LEU A 37 -4.09 4.07 9.03
CA LEU A 37 -3.08 5.07 8.67
C LEU A 37 -3.71 6.26 7.93
N TYR A 38 -4.66 6.01 7.04
CA TYR A 38 -5.43 7.05 6.38
C TYR A 38 -6.24 7.89 7.38
N SER A 39 -6.89 7.25 8.36
CA SER A 39 -7.72 7.96 9.36
C SER A 39 -6.94 8.94 10.23
N ILE A 40 -5.64 8.70 10.43
CA ILE A 40 -4.75 9.57 11.21
C ILE A 40 -3.95 10.55 10.35
N GLY A 41 -4.18 10.58 9.03
CA GLY A 41 -3.44 11.43 8.09
C GLY A 41 -1.95 11.08 7.97
N PHE A 42 -1.63 9.78 8.00
CA PHE A 42 -0.24 9.32 8.06
C PHE A 42 0.58 9.75 6.83
N GLU A 43 0.01 9.71 5.63
CA GLU A 43 0.70 10.16 4.41
C GLU A 43 1.09 11.65 4.50
N GLN A 44 0.15 12.50 4.92
CA GLN A 44 0.41 13.93 5.10
C GLN A 44 1.46 14.18 6.19
N LEU A 45 1.46 13.35 7.24
CA LEU A 45 2.49 13.39 8.27
C LEU A 45 3.86 13.00 7.73
N MET A 46 3.95 11.94 6.92
CA MET A 46 5.20 11.53 6.29
C MET A 46 5.75 12.62 5.38
N GLU A 47 4.93 13.19 4.50
CA GLU A 47 5.35 14.28 3.60
C GLU A 47 5.83 15.53 4.34
N LYS A 48 5.21 15.82 5.50
CA LYS A 48 5.54 17.00 6.31
C LYS A 48 6.80 16.84 7.14
N GLU A 49 6.99 15.67 7.75
CA GLU A 49 8.02 15.45 8.77
C GLU A 49 9.26 14.73 8.22
N LEU A 50 9.12 13.99 7.12
CA LEU A 50 10.25 13.28 6.51
C LEU A 50 10.84 14.12 5.38
N HIS A 51 12.14 14.34 5.46
CA HIS A 51 12.89 15.09 4.45
C HIS A 51 14.03 14.21 3.93
N PHE A 52 13.87 13.72 2.71
CA PHE A 52 14.88 12.90 2.04
C PHE A 52 15.83 13.78 1.23
N GLN A 53 17.13 13.50 1.31
CA GLN A 53 18.13 14.12 0.45
C GLN A 53 18.24 13.33 -0.86
N ASP A 54 17.23 13.46 -1.71
CA ASP A 54 17.15 12.68 -2.94
C ASP A 54 18.03 13.28 -4.05
N SER A 55 19.16 12.64 -4.34
CA SER A 55 20.07 13.04 -5.42
C SER A 55 19.79 12.32 -6.76
N ARG A 56 18.71 11.54 -6.85
CA ARG A 56 18.38 10.79 -8.07
C ARG A 56 17.92 11.75 -9.16
N LEU A 57 18.35 11.51 -10.40
CA LEU A 57 18.08 12.41 -11.53
C LEU A 57 16.61 12.43 -11.96
N LEU A 58 15.99 11.25 -12.09
CA LEU A 58 14.61 11.07 -12.57
C LEU A 58 13.99 9.83 -11.90
N PRO A 59 13.66 9.89 -10.59
CA PRO A 59 13.10 8.75 -9.89
C PRO A 59 11.68 8.43 -10.38
N THR A 60 11.39 7.14 -10.63
CA THR A 60 10.05 6.66 -11.00
C THR A 60 9.07 6.69 -9.82
N HIS A 61 9.60 6.53 -8.60
CA HIS A 61 8.84 6.51 -7.35
C HIS A 61 9.48 7.46 -6.36
N SER A 62 8.68 8.25 -5.64
CA SER A 62 9.18 9.11 -4.57
C SER A 62 9.61 8.28 -3.35
N ASN A 63 10.47 8.85 -2.50
CA ASN A 63 10.91 8.16 -1.29
C ASN A 63 9.76 7.89 -0.31
N GLU A 64 8.76 8.76 -0.24
CA GLU A 64 7.56 8.57 0.58
C GLU A 64 6.75 7.37 0.07
N THR A 65 6.58 7.25 -1.25
CA THR A 65 5.90 6.09 -1.86
C THR A 65 6.69 4.79 -1.60
N ILE A 66 8.02 4.84 -1.71
CA ILE A 66 8.89 3.70 -1.45
C ILE A 66 8.81 3.31 0.04
N LEU A 67 8.81 4.28 0.94
CA LEU A 67 8.70 4.06 2.38
C LEU A 67 7.37 3.41 2.73
N GLU A 68 6.28 3.92 2.18
CA GLU A 68 4.96 3.33 2.37
C GLU A 68 4.94 1.86 1.91
N GLN A 69 5.44 1.60 0.69
CA GLN A 69 5.57 0.25 0.18
C GLN A 69 6.38 -0.65 1.14
N LEU A 70 7.52 -0.17 1.64
CA LEU A 70 8.35 -0.91 2.59
C LEU A 70 7.60 -1.23 3.89
N ILE A 71 6.85 -0.27 4.45
CA ILE A 71 6.06 -0.50 5.67
C ILE A 71 5.08 -1.65 5.47
N PHE A 72 4.30 -1.62 4.38
CA PHE A 72 3.31 -2.68 4.12
C PHE A 72 3.96 -4.03 3.80
N GLN A 73 5.09 -4.03 3.08
CA GLN A 73 5.86 -5.23 2.82
C GLN A 73 6.40 -5.85 4.12
N LEU A 74 6.95 -5.03 5.03
CA LEU A 74 7.44 -5.51 6.32
C LEU A 74 6.32 -6.10 7.18
N ILE A 75 5.15 -5.45 7.22
CA ILE A 75 3.98 -5.97 7.96
C ILE A 75 3.51 -7.31 7.39
N ALA A 76 3.55 -7.46 6.07
CA ALA A 76 3.17 -8.68 5.37
C ALA A 76 4.26 -9.78 5.39
N GLY A 77 5.47 -9.48 5.87
CA GLY A 77 6.59 -10.43 5.92
C GLY A 77 7.37 -10.58 4.60
N TYR A 78 7.31 -9.57 3.72
CA TYR A 78 8.00 -9.51 2.44
C TYR A 78 9.25 -8.61 2.51
N ASP A 79 10.26 -9.03 3.26
CA ASP A 79 11.45 -8.22 3.59
C ASP A 79 12.57 -8.25 2.53
N THR A 80 12.34 -8.86 1.36
CA THR A 80 13.35 -8.99 0.30
C THR A 80 12.97 -8.27 -1.00
N ASP A 81 14.00 -7.85 -1.73
CA ASP A 81 13.84 -7.29 -3.09
C ASP A 81 13.19 -8.28 -4.06
N ALA A 82 13.42 -9.58 -3.88
CA ALA A 82 12.78 -10.61 -4.69
C ALA A 82 11.25 -10.61 -4.48
N SER A 83 10.81 -10.49 -3.23
CA SER A 83 9.38 -10.34 -2.91
C SER A 83 8.83 -9.02 -3.47
N ALA A 84 9.54 -7.90 -3.32
CA ALA A 84 9.12 -6.61 -3.88
C ALA A 84 8.91 -6.66 -5.39
N ASN A 85 9.82 -7.31 -6.12
CA ASN A 85 9.74 -7.48 -7.56
C ASN A 85 8.51 -8.30 -7.99
N ILE A 86 8.09 -9.29 -7.19
CA ILE A 86 6.85 -10.05 -7.42
C ILE A 86 5.62 -9.17 -7.14
N LEU A 87 5.59 -8.51 -5.98
CA LEU A 87 4.46 -7.69 -5.53
C LEU A 87 4.22 -6.45 -6.39
N ARG A 88 5.23 -6.00 -7.14
CA ARG A 88 5.10 -4.88 -8.09
C ARG A 88 3.95 -5.02 -9.08
N HIS A 89 3.58 -6.25 -9.41
CA HIS A 89 2.47 -6.57 -10.30
C HIS A 89 1.28 -7.21 -9.59
N ASP A 90 1.31 -7.30 -8.26
CA ASP A 90 0.19 -7.82 -7.49
C ASP A 90 -0.97 -6.81 -7.52
N PRO A 91 -2.17 -7.22 -7.99
CA PRO A 91 -3.29 -6.31 -8.16
C PRO A 91 -3.82 -5.79 -6.81
N PHE A 92 -3.72 -6.58 -5.73
CA PHE A 92 -4.15 -6.14 -4.41
C PHE A 92 -3.23 -5.02 -3.89
N PHE A 93 -1.91 -5.20 -3.96
CA PHE A 93 -0.95 -4.18 -3.55
C PHE A 93 -1.04 -2.91 -4.40
N GLN A 94 -1.24 -3.04 -5.71
CA GLN A 94 -1.46 -1.90 -6.61
C GLN A 94 -2.70 -1.08 -6.25
N GLN A 95 -3.82 -1.74 -5.94
CA GLN A 95 -5.04 -1.04 -5.52
C GLN A 95 -4.91 -0.46 -4.10
N MET A 96 -4.27 -1.18 -3.18
CA MET A 96 -4.10 -0.74 -1.80
C MET A 96 -3.19 0.50 -1.69
N LEU A 97 -2.09 0.53 -2.44
CA LEU A 97 -1.16 1.67 -2.46
C LEU A 97 -1.49 2.72 -3.53
N GLU A 98 -2.57 2.51 -4.29
CA GLU A 98 -3.02 3.39 -5.37
C GLU A 98 -1.94 3.68 -6.42
N LYS A 99 -1.17 2.65 -6.81
CA LYS A 99 -0.11 2.74 -7.84
C LYS A 99 -0.39 1.80 -8.99
N SER A 100 -0.05 2.22 -10.21
CA SER A 100 -0.09 1.35 -11.40
C SER A 100 1.00 0.26 -11.38
N THR A 101 2.12 0.55 -10.71
CA THR A 101 3.22 -0.39 -10.49
C THR A 101 4.00 0.06 -9.26
N LEU A 102 4.45 -0.88 -8.43
CA LEU A 102 5.29 -0.59 -7.26
C LEU A 102 6.78 -0.60 -7.64
N ALA A 103 7.65 -0.19 -6.72
CA ALA A 103 9.09 -0.32 -6.94
C ALA A 103 9.49 -1.80 -6.92
N SER A 104 10.21 -2.27 -7.93
CA SER A 104 10.75 -3.63 -7.96
C SER A 104 11.89 -3.85 -6.97
N GLN A 105 12.55 -2.77 -6.57
CA GLN A 105 13.58 -2.72 -5.55
C GLN A 105 13.38 -1.43 -4.74
N PRO A 106 12.63 -1.50 -3.64
CA PRO A 106 12.27 -0.33 -2.84
C PRO A 106 13.47 0.14 -1.99
N SER A 107 14.33 0.95 -2.59
CA SER A 107 15.49 1.56 -1.92
C SER A 107 15.25 3.03 -1.61
N LEU A 108 15.43 3.42 -0.35
CA LEU A 108 15.37 4.82 0.09
C LEU A 108 16.70 5.52 -0.20
N SER A 109 16.66 6.74 -0.73
CA SER A 109 17.82 7.58 -1.04
C SER A 109 17.78 8.89 -0.28
#